data_AF-A0A0K9FAN4-F1
#
_entry.id   AF-A0A0K9FAN4-F1
#
_cell.length_a   1.000
_cell.length_b   1.000
_cell.length_c   1.000
_cell.angle_alpha   90.00
_cell.angle_beta   90.00
_cell.angle_gamma   90.00
#
_symmetry.space_group_name_H-M   'P 1'
#
loop_
_entity.id
_entity.type
_entity.pdbx_description
1 polymer ?
#
loop_
_entity_poly.entity_id
_entity_poly.type
_entity_poly.pdbx_seq_one_letter_code
_entity_poly.pdbx_strand_id
1 'polypeptide(L)'
;MRLFGKKRVESVNSEVLIPEKIKLSTLLDLVQNGLLIGLEIKDYDSSDAMYRVLEFDNFRVHFSEWSEWTVRIDVYNENDTFQVYKSPGLKIDWYKRTIELAQFGNGSLDIEWDHEGTWCTYITDQIKEAKSKLELKREKNKRNEELKRKQEEKDEKRVIEEKRKNFNSLFKNKL
;
A
#
# COMPACT_ATOMS: atom_id res chain seq x y z
N MET A 1 -12.22 64.58 -23.25
CA MET A 1 -12.55 63.73 -22.08
C MET A 1 -12.67 62.28 -22.55
N ARG A 2 -11.68 61.42 -22.24
CA ARG A 2 -11.76 59.97 -22.45
C ARG A 2 -11.52 59.30 -21.10
N LEU A 3 -12.55 58.59 -20.61
CA LEU A 3 -12.52 57.82 -19.37
C LEU A 3 -11.79 56.51 -19.63
N PHE A 4 -10.61 56.32 -19.03
CA PHE A 4 -9.92 55.04 -19.01
C PHE A 4 -10.58 54.15 -17.96
N GLY A 5 -11.24 53.08 -18.42
CA GLY A 5 -11.76 52.02 -17.56
C GLY A 5 -10.62 51.28 -16.88
N LYS A 6 -10.61 51.29 -15.54
CA LYS A 6 -9.79 50.39 -14.73
C LYS A 6 -10.27 48.95 -14.96
N LYS A 7 -9.46 48.14 -15.64
CA LYS A 7 -9.58 46.67 -15.55
C LYS A 7 -9.18 46.26 -14.13
N ARG A 8 -10.14 45.73 -13.37
CA ARG A 8 -9.87 44.92 -12.17
C ARG A 8 -9.10 43.69 -12.63
N VAL A 9 -7.89 43.51 -12.12
CA VAL A 9 -7.20 42.23 -12.17
C VAL A 9 -7.82 41.39 -11.05
N GLU A 10 -8.65 40.42 -11.42
CA GLU A 10 -9.10 39.39 -10.49
C GLU A 10 -7.89 38.52 -10.14
N SER A 11 -7.46 38.59 -8.87
CA SER A 11 -6.51 37.65 -8.32
C SER A 11 -7.14 36.26 -8.36
N VAL A 12 -6.65 35.41 -9.26
CA VAL A 12 -6.96 33.98 -9.25
C VAL A 12 -6.41 33.44 -7.93
N ASN A 13 -7.31 33.17 -6.98
CA ASN A 13 -7.00 32.33 -5.82
C ASN A 13 -6.68 30.94 -6.35
N SER A 14 -5.41 30.68 -6.64
CA SER A 14 -4.89 29.32 -6.69
C SER A 14 -4.95 28.78 -5.28
N GLU A 15 -6.02 28.06 -4.95
CA GLU A 15 -6.05 27.20 -3.76
C GLU A 15 -4.78 26.36 -3.78
N VAL A 16 -3.90 26.61 -2.82
CA VAL A 16 -2.73 25.77 -2.59
C VAL A 16 -3.28 24.42 -2.15
N LEU A 17 -3.39 23.49 -3.09
CA LEU A 17 -3.66 22.09 -2.81
C LEU A 17 -2.53 21.60 -1.91
N ILE A 18 -2.77 21.58 -0.60
CA ILE A 18 -1.86 20.97 0.35
C ILE A 18 -1.79 19.50 -0.05
N PRO A 19 -0.62 18.99 -0.50
CA PRO A 19 -0.53 17.61 -0.91
C PRO A 19 -0.89 16.72 0.28
N GLU A 20 -1.85 15.83 0.09
CA GLU A 20 -2.28 14.87 1.10
C GLU A 20 -1.06 14.09 1.60
N LYS A 21 -0.78 14.21 2.91
CA LYS A 21 0.37 13.57 3.54
C LYS A 21 0.25 12.05 3.46
N ILE A 22 1.39 11.39 3.25
CA ILE A 22 1.47 9.92 3.26
C ILE A 22 1.50 9.44 4.70
N LYS A 23 0.66 8.47 5.04
CA LYS A 23 0.68 7.82 6.35
C LYS A 23 1.77 6.75 6.40
N LEU A 24 2.47 6.61 7.51
CA LEU A 24 3.42 5.51 7.72
C LEU A 24 2.75 4.14 7.63
N SER A 25 1.48 4.04 7.99
CA SER A 25 0.69 2.80 7.80
C SER A 25 0.50 2.43 6.33
N THR A 26 0.51 3.40 5.42
CA THR A 26 0.50 3.12 3.97
C THR A 26 1.79 2.44 3.55
N LEU A 27 2.94 2.92 4.05
CA LEU A 27 4.24 2.28 3.79
C LEU A 27 4.30 0.88 4.38
N LEU A 28 3.79 0.68 5.60
CA LEU A 28 3.70 -0.64 6.24
C LEU A 28 2.91 -1.62 5.37
N ASP A 29 1.74 -1.19 4.88
CA ASP A 29 0.90 -2.05 4.05
C ASP A 29 1.58 -2.43 2.73
N LEU A 30 2.33 -1.48 2.14
CA LEU A 30 3.11 -1.71 0.92
C LEU A 30 4.29 -2.66 1.15
N VAL A 31 5.07 -2.50 2.21
CA VAL A 31 6.18 -3.44 2.47
C VAL A 31 5.67 -4.84 2.80
N GLN A 32 4.49 -4.98 3.42
CA GLN A 32 3.91 -6.29 3.74
C GLN A 32 3.28 -6.99 2.54
N ASN A 33 2.76 -6.25 1.57
CA ASN A 33 1.92 -6.80 0.50
C ASN A 33 2.38 -6.42 -0.90
N GLY A 34 3.49 -5.68 -1.03
CA GLY A 34 4.01 -5.16 -2.28
C GLY A 34 4.34 -6.24 -3.30
N LEU A 35 4.74 -7.43 -2.83
CA LEU A 35 4.97 -8.60 -3.69
C LEU A 35 3.72 -8.98 -4.52
N LEU A 36 2.50 -8.71 -4.01
CA LEU A 36 1.26 -9.00 -4.74
C LEU A 36 1.09 -8.16 -6.01
N ILE A 37 1.77 -7.01 -6.07
CA ILE A 37 1.77 -6.07 -7.20
C ILE A 37 3.15 -5.92 -7.84
N GLY A 38 4.09 -6.81 -7.51
CA GLY A 38 5.41 -6.85 -8.12
C GLY A 38 6.40 -5.80 -7.62
N LEU A 39 6.18 -5.22 -6.44
CA LEU A 39 7.22 -4.41 -5.79
C LEU A 39 8.35 -5.31 -5.28
N GLU A 40 9.58 -4.83 -5.36
CA GLU A 40 10.74 -5.49 -4.79
C GLU A 40 10.84 -5.17 -3.30
N ILE A 41 10.91 -6.22 -2.49
CA ILE A 41 11.05 -6.13 -1.04
C ILE A 41 12.24 -7.00 -0.62
N LYS A 42 13.19 -6.40 0.08
CA LYS A 42 14.34 -7.09 0.69
C LYS A 42 14.10 -7.22 2.18
N ASP A 43 14.01 -8.44 2.66
CA ASP A 43 13.85 -8.75 4.08
C ASP A 43 15.14 -9.33 4.64
N TYR A 44 15.50 -8.92 5.84
CA TYR A 44 16.61 -9.47 6.59
C TYR A 44 16.27 -9.53 8.07
N ASP A 45 16.25 -10.74 8.61
CA ASP A 45 16.08 -11.00 10.03
C ASP A 45 17.33 -11.72 10.55
N SER A 46 17.97 -11.11 11.54
CA SER A 46 19.07 -11.69 12.31
C SER A 46 18.81 -11.57 13.81
N SER A 47 19.64 -12.21 14.63
CA SER A 47 19.52 -12.09 16.09
C SER A 47 19.66 -10.65 16.60
N ASP A 48 20.38 -9.81 15.86
CA ASP A 48 20.84 -8.52 16.33
C ASP A 48 20.17 -7.33 15.60
N ALA A 49 19.52 -7.60 14.46
CA ALA A 49 18.83 -6.60 13.67
C ALA A 49 17.78 -7.22 12.75
N MET A 50 16.64 -6.53 12.60
CA MET A 50 15.61 -6.81 11.62
C MET A 50 15.47 -5.59 10.70
N TYR A 51 15.51 -5.79 9.39
CA TYR A 51 15.21 -4.74 8.43
C TYR A 51 14.41 -5.23 7.22
N ARG A 52 13.58 -4.35 6.68
CA ARG A 52 12.85 -4.54 5.43
C ARG A 52 13.05 -3.32 4.55
N VAL A 53 13.35 -3.52 3.27
CA VAL A 53 13.55 -2.44 2.31
C VAL A 53 12.57 -2.60 1.17
N LEU A 54 11.75 -1.58 0.95
CA LEU A 54 10.89 -1.45 -0.22
C LEU A 54 11.62 -0.61 -1.27
N GLU A 55 11.91 -1.19 -2.42
CA GLU A 55 12.69 -0.56 -3.50
C GLU A 55 11.75 0.00 -4.59
N PHE A 56 12.05 1.22 -5.04
CA PHE A 56 11.45 1.88 -6.22
C PHE A 56 12.59 2.42 -7.09
N ASP A 57 12.34 2.69 -8.37
CA ASP A 57 13.39 3.04 -9.35
C ASP A 57 14.42 4.09 -8.89
N ASN A 58 14.01 5.09 -8.10
CA ASN A 58 14.89 6.20 -7.67
C ASN A 58 14.84 6.51 -6.16
N PHE A 59 14.18 5.65 -5.38
CA PHE A 59 14.14 5.81 -3.92
C PHE A 59 13.81 4.49 -3.24
N ARG A 60 14.10 4.42 -1.95
CA ARG A 60 13.82 3.23 -1.15
C ARG A 60 13.33 3.60 0.22
N VAL A 61 12.47 2.75 0.77
CA VAL A 61 11.90 2.90 2.11
C VAL A 61 12.45 1.80 2.99
N HIS A 62 13.23 2.18 4.00
CA HIS A 62 13.79 1.27 4.99
C HIS A 62 12.92 1.22 6.22
N PHE A 63 12.62 0.03 6.67
CA PHE A 63 12.13 -0.28 8.00
C PHE A 63 13.28 -0.97 8.73
N SER A 64 13.76 -0.41 9.83
CA SER A 64 14.85 -1.02 10.59
C SER A 64 14.57 -0.98 12.09
N GLU A 65 14.82 -2.11 12.75
CA GLU A 65 14.72 -2.27 14.20
C GLU A 65 16.10 -2.46 14.80
N TRP A 66 16.41 -1.64 15.80
CA TRP A 66 17.58 -1.83 16.66
C TRP A 66 17.18 -1.83 18.14
N SER A 67 16.60 -0.72 18.61
CA SER A 67 15.90 -0.64 19.90
C SER A 67 14.41 -0.36 19.73
N GLU A 68 14.07 0.44 18.71
CA GLU A 68 12.73 0.76 18.25
C GLU A 68 12.75 0.70 16.72
N TRP A 69 11.58 0.57 16.11
CA TRP A 69 11.47 0.62 14.65
C TRP A 69 11.66 2.06 14.17
N THR A 70 12.31 2.20 13.02
CA THR A 70 12.42 3.48 12.31
C THR A 70 12.10 3.26 10.84
N VAL A 71 11.45 4.25 10.24
CA VAL A 71 11.22 4.33 8.81
C VAL A 71 12.10 5.43 8.24
N ARG A 72 12.91 5.10 7.23
CA ARG A 72 13.76 6.06 6.52
C ARG A 72 13.45 6.01 5.04
N ILE A 73 13.41 7.17 4.38
CA ILE A 73 13.36 7.24 2.91
C ILE A 73 14.65 7.84 2.40
N ASP A 74 15.30 7.10 1.51
CA ASP A 74 16.48 7.56 0.80
C ASP A 74 16.12 7.72 -0.68
N VAL A 75 16.44 8.86 -1.26
CA VAL A 75 16.53 9.01 -2.72
C VAL A 75 17.94 8.64 -3.16
N TYR A 76 18.06 8.09 -4.35
CA TYR A 76 19.36 7.77 -4.91
C TYR A 76 19.42 8.07 -6.39
N ASN A 77 20.62 8.39 -6.86
CA ASN A 77 20.92 8.57 -8.28
C ASN A 77 22.33 8.05 -8.56
N GLU A 78 22.43 6.97 -9.31
CA GLU A 78 23.67 6.29 -9.70
C GLU A 78 24.62 6.00 -8.53
N ASN A 79 25.43 6.99 -8.15
CA ASN A 79 26.48 6.89 -7.14
C ASN A 79 26.15 7.58 -5.82
N ASP A 80 25.13 8.44 -5.78
CA ASP A 80 24.79 9.23 -4.60
C ASP A 80 23.48 8.78 -3.97
N THR A 81 23.43 8.84 -2.64
CA THR A 81 22.24 8.55 -1.84
C THR A 81 22.03 9.68 -0.83
N PHE A 82 20.79 10.13 -0.70
CA PHE A 82 20.41 11.21 0.21
C PHE A 82 19.17 10.83 1.01
N GLN A 83 19.25 10.93 2.33
CA GLN A 83 18.10 10.72 3.21
C GLN A 83 17.18 11.95 3.14
N VAL A 84 15.91 11.74 2.81
CA VAL A 84 14.89 12.81 2.70
C VAL A 84 13.83 12.75 3.79
N TYR A 85 13.80 11.65 4.55
CA TYR A 85 12.89 11.47 5.67
C TYR A 85 13.44 10.44 6.65
N LYS A 86 13.24 10.70 7.94
CA LYS A 86 13.36 9.71 9.00
C LYS A 86 12.23 9.87 10.02
N SER A 87 11.52 8.79 10.32
CA SER A 87 10.47 8.78 11.32
C SER A 87 11.04 8.95 12.74
N PRO A 88 10.21 9.38 13.72
CA PRO A 88 10.50 9.12 15.13
C PRO A 88 10.60 7.61 15.40
N GLY A 89 10.98 7.24 16.61
CA GLY A 89 10.93 5.85 17.07
C GLY A 89 9.50 5.30 17.07
N LEU A 90 9.33 4.11 16.51
CA LEU A 90 8.04 3.47 16.28
C LEU A 90 7.94 2.11 16.97
N LYS A 91 6.70 1.75 17.27
CA LYS A 91 6.30 0.38 17.58
C LYS A 91 5.49 -0.16 16.40
N ILE A 92 5.98 -1.24 15.79
CA ILE A 92 5.32 -1.89 14.65
C ILE A 92 4.82 -3.27 15.08
N ASP A 93 3.52 -3.50 14.98
CA ASP A 93 2.93 -4.84 15.07
C ASP A 93 2.71 -5.35 13.64
N TRP A 94 3.64 -6.17 13.15
CA TRP A 94 3.58 -6.74 11.81
C TRP A 94 2.37 -7.67 11.62
N TYR A 95 1.86 -8.30 12.68
CA TYR A 95 0.70 -9.18 12.58
C TYR A 95 -0.60 -8.38 12.48
N LYS A 96 -0.78 -7.40 13.37
CA LYS A 96 -1.97 -6.52 13.38
C LYS A 96 -1.92 -5.42 12.34
N ARG A 97 -0.75 -5.21 11.72
CA ARG A 97 -0.49 -4.18 10.70
C ARG A 97 -0.71 -2.76 11.24
N THR A 98 -0.25 -2.53 12.47
CA THR A 98 -0.39 -1.24 13.15
C THR A 98 0.97 -0.61 13.37
N ILE A 99 1.01 0.71 13.23
CA ILE A 99 2.14 1.57 13.57
C ILE A 99 1.68 2.53 14.68
N GLU A 100 2.49 2.62 15.72
CA GLU A 100 2.32 3.55 16.83
C GLU A 100 3.65 4.24 17.12
N LEU A 101 3.62 5.40 17.77
CA LEU A 101 4.83 6.00 18.31
C LEU A 101 5.34 5.14 19.47
N ALA A 102 6.65 4.96 19.55
CA ALA A 102 7.25 4.32 20.71
C ALA A 102 7.10 5.19 21.96
N GLN A 103 7.33 4.64 23.17
CA GLN A 103 7.14 5.36 24.44
C GLN A 103 7.91 6.69 24.54
N PHE A 104 9.01 6.82 23.79
CA PHE A 104 9.84 8.02 23.73
C PHE A 104 9.69 8.79 22.40
N GLY A 105 8.82 8.33 21.50
CA GLY A 105 8.58 8.93 20.21
C GLY A 105 7.66 10.15 20.31
N ASN A 106 8.22 11.34 20.10
CA ASN A 106 7.42 12.54 19.79
C ASN A 106 7.44 12.74 18.27
N GLY A 107 6.27 12.93 17.65
CA GLY A 107 6.20 13.22 16.22
C GLY A 107 4.89 12.82 15.57
N SER A 108 4.88 12.81 14.23
CA SER A 108 3.73 12.43 13.42
C SER A 108 3.83 10.98 12.92
N LEU A 109 2.68 10.36 12.70
CA LEU A 109 2.57 9.10 11.93
C LEU A 109 2.37 9.35 10.43
N ASP A 110 2.42 10.61 10.02
CA ASP A 110 2.51 11.03 8.64
C ASP A 110 3.98 11.31 8.28
N ILE A 111 4.30 11.19 6.99
CA ILE A 111 5.60 11.61 6.46
C ILE A 111 5.68 13.13 6.49
N GLU A 112 6.74 13.63 7.09
CA GLU A 112 7.09 15.04 7.16
C GLU A 112 8.49 15.19 6.60
N TRP A 113 8.61 15.74 5.40
CA TRP A 113 9.87 15.81 4.68
C TRP A 113 10.89 16.64 5.47
N ASP A 114 12.10 16.10 5.66
CA ASP A 114 13.20 16.83 6.28
C ASP A 114 13.62 18.02 5.40
N HIS A 115 13.45 17.87 4.09
CA HIS A 115 13.77 18.86 3.06
C HIS A 115 12.72 18.86 1.93
N GLU A 116 12.28 20.04 1.51
CA GLU A 116 11.41 20.18 0.35
C GLU A 116 12.20 20.00 -0.96
N GLY A 117 11.60 19.32 -1.93
CA GLY A 117 12.15 19.15 -3.27
C GLY A 117 11.18 18.47 -4.23
N THR A 118 11.51 18.41 -5.51
CA THR A 118 10.68 17.75 -6.53
C THR A 118 10.50 16.24 -6.28
N TRP A 119 11.46 15.62 -5.58
CA TRP A 119 11.34 14.25 -5.11
C TRP A 119 10.17 14.02 -4.16
N CYS A 120 9.73 15.04 -3.39
CA CYS A 120 8.60 14.90 -2.47
C CYS A 120 7.32 14.53 -3.23
N THR A 121 7.04 15.23 -4.32
CA THR A 121 5.88 14.95 -5.19
C THR A 121 6.04 13.60 -5.88
N TYR A 122 7.21 13.33 -6.46
CA TYR A 122 7.49 12.06 -7.14
C TYR A 122 7.30 10.85 -6.21
N ILE A 123 7.90 10.85 -5.02
CA ILE A 123 7.76 9.77 -4.03
C ILE A 123 6.29 9.62 -3.61
N THR A 124 5.59 10.73 -3.40
CA THR A 124 4.17 10.72 -3.03
C THR A 124 3.32 10.06 -4.10
N ASP A 125 3.53 10.41 -5.36
CA ASP A 125 2.78 9.85 -6.48
C ASP A 125 3.07 8.35 -6.65
N GLN A 126 4.35 7.94 -6.54
CA GLN A 126 4.74 6.54 -6.63
C GLN A 126 4.12 5.68 -5.52
N ILE A 127 4.12 6.16 -4.28
CA ILE A 127 3.48 5.47 -3.16
C ILE A 127 1.96 5.38 -3.35
N LYS A 128 1.32 6.46 -3.81
CA LYS A 128 -0.13 6.48 -4.09
C LYS A 128 -0.50 5.52 -5.21
N GLU A 129 0.29 5.49 -6.28
CA GLU A 129 0.08 4.57 -7.40
C GLU A 129 0.23 3.11 -6.94
N ALA A 130 1.29 2.80 -6.20
CA ALA A 130 1.51 1.47 -5.65
C ALA A 130 0.34 1.05 -4.73
N LYS A 131 -0.13 1.95 -3.87
CA LYS A 131 -1.27 1.68 -2.99
C LYS A 131 -2.54 1.42 -3.78
N SER A 132 -2.81 2.21 -4.82
CA SER A 132 -3.96 2.01 -5.71
C SER A 132 -3.89 0.64 -6.41
N LYS A 133 -2.73 0.28 -6.96
CA LYS A 133 -2.49 -1.05 -7.57
C LYS A 133 -2.78 -2.17 -6.58
N LEU A 134 -2.35 -2.03 -5.34
CA LEU A 134 -2.56 -3.04 -4.28
C LEU A 134 -4.04 -3.23 -3.96
N GLU A 135 -4.80 -2.15 -3.81
CA GLU A 135 -6.23 -2.24 -3.56
C GLU A 135 -7.00 -2.87 -4.72
N LEU A 136 -6.68 -2.48 -5.96
CA LEU A 136 -7.25 -3.11 -7.15
C LEU A 136 -6.95 -4.62 -7.21
N LYS A 137 -5.72 -5.01 -6.85
CA LYS A 137 -5.33 -6.42 -6.79
C LYS A 137 -6.12 -7.19 -5.73
N ARG A 138 -6.31 -6.62 -4.54
CA ARG A 138 -7.11 -7.21 -3.45
C ARG A 138 -8.56 -7.40 -3.84
N GLU A 139 -9.18 -6.39 -4.45
CA GLU A 139 -10.55 -6.51 -4.95
C GLU A 139 -10.69 -7.60 -6.01
N LYS A 140 -9.75 -7.67 -6.96
CA LYS A 140 -9.74 -8.70 -8.00
C LYS A 140 -9.61 -10.10 -7.41
N ASN A 141 -8.71 -10.28 -6.43
CA ASN A 141 -8.56 -11.57 -5.75
C ASN A 141 -9.84 -11.99 -5.03
N LYS A 142 -10.48 -11.08 -4.29
CA LYS A 142 -11.75 -11.34 -3.60
C LYS A 142 -12.86 -11.76 -4.57
N ARG A 143 -12.99 -11.08 -5.71
CA ARG A 143 -13.96 -11.43 -6.76
C ARG A 143 -13.70 -12.81 -7.34
N ASN A 144 -12.42 -13.15 -7.59
CA ASN A 144 -12.04 -14.47 -8.10
C ASN A 144 -12.35 -15.60 -7.12
N GLU A 145 -12.08 -15.38 -5.82
CA GLU A 145 -12.41 -16.34 -4.76
C GLU A 145 -13.92 -16.58 -4.66
N GLU A 146 -14.73 -15.52 -4.73
CA GLU A 146 -16.19 -15.65 -4.72
C GLU A 146 -16.72 -16.42 -5.94
N LEU A 147 -16.17 -16.15 -7.13
CA LEU A 147 -16.51 -16.88 -8.35
C LEU A 147 -16.13 -18.36 -8.25
N LYS A 148 -14.95 -18.66 -7.70
CA LYS A 148 -14.50 -20.04 -7.48
C LYS A 148 -15.43 -20.79 -6.53
N ARG A 149 -15.79 -20.18 -5.39
CA ARG A 149 -16.74 -20.77 -4.43
C ARG A 149 -18.11 -21.04 -5.06
N LYS A 150 -18.64 -20.08 -5.83
CA LYS A 150 -19.91 -20.26 -6.55
C LYS A 150 -19.85 -21.38 -7.58
N GLN A 151 -18.70 -21.59 -8.21
CA GLN A 151 -18.50 -22.66 -9.17
C GLN A 151 -18.45 -24.02 -8.47
N GLU A 152 -17.68 -24.12 -7.37
CA GLU A 152 -17.61 -25.32 -6.53
C GLU A 152 -19.01 -25.74 -6.01
N GLU A 153 -19.79 -24.80 -5.49
CA GLU A 153 -21.18 -25.05 -5.05
C GLU A 153 -22.09 -25.55 -6.19
N LYS A 154 -21.90 -25.05 -7.41
CA LYS A 154 -22.66 -25.51 -8.59
C LYS A 154 -22.27 -26.92 -9.00
N ASP A 155 -20.98 -27.24 -8.98
CA ASP A 155 -20.48 -28.55 -9.37
C ASP A 155 -20.86 -29.61 -8.32
N GLU A 156 -20.83 -29.28 -7.02
CA GLU A 156 -21.37 -30.15 -5.97
C GLU A 156 -22.86 -30.46 -6.17
N LYS A 157 -23.67 -29.43 -6.48
CA LYS A 157 -25.10 -29.63 -6.76
C LYS A 157 -25.32 -30.53 -7.97
N ARG A 158 -24.54 -30.36 -9.04
CA ARG A 158 -24.60 -31.24 -10.22
C ARG A 158 -24.27 -32.68 -9.87
N VAL A 159 -23.19 -32.92 -9.12
CA VAL A 159 -22.80 -34.27 -8.66
C VAL A 159 -23.91 -34.89 -7.81
N ILE A 160 -24.54 -34.12 -6.92
CA ILE A 160 -25.66 -34.59 -6.10
C ILE A 160 -26.88 -34.95 -6.98
N GLU A 161 -27.21 -34.10 -7.96
CA GLU A 161 -28.31 -34.36 -8.89
C GLU A 161 -28.07 -35.60 -9.77
N GLU A 162 -26.85 -35.79 -10.27
CA GLU A 162 -26.46 -36.99 -11.02
C GLU A 162 -26.56 -38.25 -10.18
N LYS A 163 -26.06 -38.22 -8.93
CA LYS A 163 -26.25 -39.32 -7.98
C LYS A 163 -27.75 -39.61 -7.77
N ARG A 164 -28.58 -38.59 -7.55
CA ARG A 164 -30.04 -38.77 -7.40
C ARG A 164 -30.67 -39.41 -8.64
N LYS A 165 -30.32 -38.95 -9.85
CA LYS A 165 -30.81 -39.53 -11.11
C LYS A 165 -30.41 -41.00 -11.25
N ASN A 166 -29.14 -41.32 -10.98
CA ASN A 166 -28.63 -42.68 -11.03
C ASN A 166 -29.35 -43.59 -10.04
N PHE A 167 -29.49 -43.18 -8.79
CA PHE A 167 -30.25 -43.94 -7.79
C PHE A 167 -31.70 -44.16 -8.22
N ASN A 168 -32.40 -43.12 -8.67
CA ASN A 168 -33.79 -43.24 -9.12
C ASN A 168 -33.94 -44.22 -10.31
N SER A 169 -32.96 -44.29 -11.21
CA SER A 169 -32.98 -45.23 -12.34
C SER A 169 -32.89 -46.70 -11.90
N LEU A 170 -32.17 -46.99 -10.81
CA LEU A 170 -32.03 -48.34 -10.26
C LEU A 170 -33.35 -48.88 -9.69
N PHE A 171 -34.22 -48.00 -9.17
CA PHE A 171 -35.51 -48.38 -8.59
C PHE A 171 -36.65 -48.41 -9.61
N LYS A 172 -36.53 -47.71 -10.73
CA LYS A 172 -37.53 -47.75 -11.81
C LYS A 172 -37.48 -49.03 -12.66
N ASN A 173 -36.34 -49.71 -12.71
CA ASN A 173 -36.15 -50.95 -13.49
C ASN A 173 -36.48 -52.24 -12.68
N LYS A 174 -37.19 -52.15 -11.55
CA LYS A 174 -37.53 -53.26 -10.66
C LYS A 174 -39.04 -53.58 -10.55
N LEU A 175 -39.84 -53.09 -11.48
CA LEU A 175 -41.24 -53.48 -11.69
C LEU A 175 -41.37 -54.20 -13.03
#